data_AF-A0AAW8AQ88-F1
#
_entry.id   AF-A0AAW8AQ88-F1
#
_cell.length_a   1.000
_cell.length_b   1.000
_cell.length_c   1.000
_cell.angle_alpha   90.00
_cell.angle_beta   90.00
_cell.angle_gamma   90.00
#
_symmetry.space_group_name_H-M   'P 1'
#
loop_
_entity.id
_entity.type
_entity.pdbx_description
1 polymer ?
#
loop_
_entity_poly.entity_id
_entity_poly.type
_entity_poly.pdbx_seq_one_letter_code
_entity_poly.pdbx_strand_id
1 'polypeptide(L)'
;VSSADLERVLDAAQAVAIPADQRVLHTLPQDYVIDNQEGVREPLGMSGVRLEAKVHVVTCAVNAAQNIEKCVRRCGLEIDDI
;
A
#
# COMPACT_ATOMS: atom_id res chain seq x y z
N VAL A 1 -19.33 -4.69 -6.88
CA VAL A 1 -17.89 -4.35 -6.77
C VAL A 1 -17.18 -4.79 -8.03
N SER A 2 -16.73 -3.82 -8.81
CA SER A 2 -15.94 -3.97 -10.03
C SER A 2 -14.45 -3.76 -9.75
N SER A 3 -13.58 -4.10 -10.70
CA SER A 3 -12.14 -3.84 -10.57
C SER A 3 -11.84 -2.35 -10.38
N ALA A 4 -12.63 -1.46 -10.99
CA ALA A 4 -12.48 -0.02 -10.83
C ALA A 4 -12.91 0.48 -9.44
N ASP A 5 -13.81 -0.22 -8.74
CA ASP A 5 -14.12 0.07 -7.33
C ASP A 5 -12.94 -0.34 -6.43
N LEU A 6 -12.31 -1.47 -6.76
CA LEU A 6 -11.16 -1.99 -6.02
C LEU A 6 -9.94 -1.07 -6.12
N GLU A 7 -9.61 -0.62 -7.33
CA GLU A 7 -8.50 0.30 -7.56
C GLU A 7 -8.71 1.62 -6.81
N ARG A 8 -9.92 2.20 -6.92
CA ARG A 8 -10.26 3.45 -6.22
C ARG A 8 -10.16 3.34 -4.70
N VAL A 9 -10.62 2.23 -4.11
CA VAL A 9 -10.57 2.07 -2.65
C VAL A 9 -9.13 1.83 -2.16
N LEU A 10 -8.32 1.14 -2.96
CA LEU A 10 -6.90 0.92 -2.65
C LEU A 10 -6.11 2.23 -2.74
N ASP A 11 -6.35 3.06 -3.75
CA ASP A 11 -5.73 4.38 -3.88
C ASP A 11 -6.11 5.30 -2.72
N ALA A 12 -7.40 5.31 -2.35
CA ALA A 12 -7.88 6.08 -1.21
C ALA A 12 -7.27 5.59 0.11
N ALA A 13 -7.15 4.27 0.29
CA ALA A 13 -6.54 3.68 1.48
C ALA A 13 -5.02 3.93 1.56
N GLN A 14 -4.35 4.09 0.42
CA GLN A 14 -2.93 4.47 0.33
C GLN A 14 -2.67 5.95 0.60
N ALA A 15 -3.67 6.81 0.45
CA ALA A 15 -3.58 8.26 0.64
C ALA A 15 -3.53 8.67 2.13
N VAL A 16 -2.72 7.99 2.94
CA VAL A 16 -2.47 8.33 4.34
C VAL A 16 -1.32 9.34 4.48
N ALA A 17 -1.48 10.29 5.40
CA ALA A 17 -0.42 11.22 5.73
C ALA A 17 0.73 10.48 6.46
N ILE A 18 1.81 10.20 5.75
CA ILE A 18 3.05 9.70 6.36
C ILE A 18 3.95 10.88 6.78
N PRO A 19 4.75 10.73 7.85
CA PRO A 19 5.75 11.73 8.23
C PRO A 19 6.69 12.05 7.06
N ALA A 20 7.08 13.32 6.92
CA ALA A 20 7.92 13.78 5.80
C ALA A 20 9.33 13.16 5.78
N ASP A 21 9.79 12.61 6.90
CA ASP A 21 11.05 11.89 7.04
C ASP A 21 10.94 10.39 6.77
N GLN A 22 9.74 9.91 6.41
CA GLN A 22 9.46 8.54 6.02
C GLN A 22 9.10 8.42 4.54
N ARG A 23 9.37 7.24 3.98
CA ARG A 23 8.95 6.81 2.64
C ARG A 23 8.16 5.51 2.76
N VAL A 24 7.12 5.36 1.96
CA VAL A 24 6.43 4.07 1.81
C VAL A 24 7.33 3.10 1.03
N LEU A 25 7.59 1.93 1.62
CA LEU A 25 8.26 0.81 0.96
C LEU A 25 7.24 -0.14 0.32
N HIS A 26 6.16 -0.44 1.04
CA HIS A 26 5.20 -1.43 0.57
C HIS A 26 3.80 -1.18 1.10
N THR A 27 2.79 -1.46 0.28
CA THR A 27 1.39 -1.42 0.67
C THR A 27 0.76 -2.78 0.41
N LEU A 28 0.26 -3.41 1.48
CA LEU A 28 -0.33 -4.75 1.44
C LEU A 28 -1.83 -4.67 1.77
N PRO A 29 -2.73 -5.03 0.85
CA PRO A 29 -4.14 -5.22 1.18
C PRO A 29 -4.30 -6.37 2.19
N GLN A 30 -4.96 -6.15 3.31
CA GLN A 30 -5.22 -7.19 4.32
C GLN A 30 -6.62 -7.77 4.16
N ASP A 31 -7.63 -6.90 4.24
CA ASP A 31 -9.04 -7.27 4.17
C ASP A 31 -9.89 -6.09 3.70
N TYR A 32 -11.08 -6.41 3.21
CA TYR A 32 -12.08 -5.46 2.77
C TYR A 32 -13.30 -5.52 3.69
N VAL A 33 -14.01 -4.39 3.76
CA VAL A 33 -15.28 -4.28 4.46
C VAL A 33 -16.35 -3.87 3.47
N ILE A 34 -17.44 -4.66 3.39
CA ILE A 34 -18.61 -4.35 2.55
C ILE A 34 -19.84 -4.24 3.43
N ASP A 35 -20.53 -3.10 3.41
CA ASP A 35 -21.76 -2.88 4.19
C ASP A 35 -21.66 -3.34 5.68
N ASN A 36 -20.53 -3.02 6.33
CA ASN A 36 -20.14 -3.40 7.70
C ASN A 36 -19.78 -4.88 7.92
N GLN A 37 -19.71 -5.70 6.86
CA GLN A 37 -19.17 -7.05 6.93
C GLN A 37 -17.64 -7.01 6.79
N GLU A 38 -16.93 -7.27 7.89
CA GLU A 38 -15.46 -7.32 7.93
C GLU A 38 -14.91 -8.68 7.47
N GLY A 39 -13.60 -8.71 7.13
CA GLY A 39 -12.88 -9.94 6.82
C GLY A 39 -13.11 -10.47 5.39
N VAL A 40 -13.66 -9.65 4.49
CA VAL A 40 -13.82 -10.01 3.08
C VAL A 40 -12.44 -10.02 2.42
N ARG A 41 -11.97 -11.17 1.94
CA ARG A 41 -10.68 -11.27 1.23
C ARG A 41 -10.78 -10.91 -0.24
N GLU A 42 -11.88 -11.31 -0.88
CA GLU A 42 -12.09 -11.17 -2.31
C GLU A 42 -13.43 -10.46 -2.55
N PRO A 43 -13.44 -9.12 -2.61
CA PRO A 43 -14.67 -8.33 -2.72
C PRO A 43 -15.20 -8.28 -4.17
N LEU A 44 -14.39 -8.72 -5.15
CA LEU A 44 -14.74 -8.64 -6.57
C LEU A 44 -15.99 -9.47 -6.87
N GLY A 45 -16.98 -8.86 -7.53
CA GLY A 45 -18.25 -9.52 -7.83
C GLY A 45 -19.26 -9.52 -6.69
N MET A 46 -18.90 -9.06 -5.49
CA MET A 46 -19.87 -8.84 -4.41
C MET A 46 -20.71 -7.58 -4.68
N SER A 47 -21.91 -7.54 -4.11
CA SER A 47 -22.80 -6.37 -4.15
C SER A 47 -22.75 -5.67 -2.81
N GLY A 48 -22.70 -4.33 -2.83
CA GLY A 48 -22.77 -3.52 -1.64
C GLY A 48 -22.77 -2.04 -1.97
N VAL A 49 -23.16 -1.21 -1.02
CA VAL A 49 -23.22 0.25 -1.18
C VAL A 49 -21.91 0.89 -0.72
N ARG A 50 -21.29 0.34 0.33
CA ARG A 50 -20.01 0.81 0.87
C ARG A 50 -18.94 -0.25 0.71
N LEU A 51 -17.76 0.18 0.23
CA LEU A 51 -16.56 -0.63 0.13
C LEU A 51 -15.43 0.13 0.83
N GLU A 52 -14.79 -0.51 1.79
CA GLU A 52 -13.60 -0.03 2.47
C GLU A 52 -12.49 -1.06 2.34
N ALA A 53 -11.24 -0.59 2.27
CA ALA A 53 -10.07 -1.44 2.23
C ALA A 53 -9.17 -1.16 3.44
N LYS A 54 -8.78 -2.21 4.14
CA LYS A 54 -7.76 -2.16 5.18
C LYS A 54 -6.43 -2.53 4.53
N VAL A 55 -5.53 -1.56 4.51
CA VAL A 55 -4.20 -1.71 3.94
C VAL A 55 -3.15 -1.58 5.04
N HIS A 56 -2.12 -2.40 4.94
CA HIS A 56 -0.94 -2.30 5.78
C HIS A 56 0.15 -1.57 5.02
N VAL A 57 0.55 -0.41 5.52
CA VAL A 57 1.59 0.43 4.91
C VAL A 57 2.89 0.23 5.67
N VAL A 58 3.89 -0.31 4.98
CA VAL A 58 5.25 -0.48 5.48
C VAL A 58 6.05 0.77 5.09
N THR A 59 6.55 1.49 6.08
CA THR A 59 7.37 2.69 5.86
C THR A 59 8.80 2.49 6.35
N CYS A 60 9.71 3.28 5.81
CA CYS A 60 11.08 3.40 6.32
C CYS A 60 11.50 4.86 6.42
N ALA A 61 12.51 5.13 7.24
CA ALA A 61 13.14 6.44 7.25
C ALA A 61 13.85 6.71 5.91
N VAL A 62 13.64 7.89 5.35
CA VAL A 62 14.21 8.30 4.05
C VAL A 62 15.75 8.20 4.06
N ASN A 63 16.37 8.58 5.17
CA ASN A 63 17.83 8.49 5.34
C ASN A 63 18.35 7.04 5.30
N ALA A 64 17.60 6.09 5.87
CA ALA A 64 17.96 4.69 5.87
C ALA A 64 17.92 4.13 4.44
N ALA A 65 16.83 4.38 3.71
CA ALA A 65 16.71 3.98 2.30
C ALA A 65 17.87 4.55 1.45
N GLN A 66 18.14 5.85 1.56
CA GLN A 66 19.24 6.49 0.84
C GLN A 66 20.62 5.90 1.17
N ASN A 67 20.86 5.52 2.43
CA ASN A 67 22.12 4.92 2.83
C ASN A 67 22.31 3.53 2.20
N ILE A 68 21.24 2.73 2.15
CA ILE A 68 21.26 1.42 1.49
C ILE A 68 21.46 1.58 -0.03
N GLU A 69 20.72 2.49 -0.69
CA GLU A 69 20.90 2.78 -2.13
C GLU A 69 22.33 3.17 -2.46
N LYS A 70 22.94 4.06 -1.66
CA LYS A 70 24.34 4.48 -1.85
C LYS A 70 25.31 3.31 -1.69
N CYS A 71 25.05 2.40 -0.75
CA CYS A 71 25.87 1.21 -0.54
C CYS A 71 25.83 0.29 -1.76
N VAL A 72 24.64 0.00 -2.29
CA VAL A 72 24.44 -0.84 -3.47
C VAL A 72 25.12 -0.24 -4.71
N ARG A 73 24.92 1.07 -4.95
CA ARG A 73 25.57 1.77 -6.07
C ARG A 73 27.11 1.77 -5.97
N ARG A 74 27.67 1.83 -4.76
CA ARG A 74 29.14 1.75 -4.55
C ARG A 74 29.72 0.38 -4.92
N CYS A 75 28.90 -0.66 -4.90
CA CYS A 75 29.27 -1.99 -5.39
C CYS A 75 29.14 -2.11 -6.92
N GLY A 76 28.78 -1.03 -7.64
CA GLY A 76 28.56 -1.06 -9.08
C GLY A 76 27.28 -1.78 -9.49
N LEU A 77 26.32 -1.91 -8.57
CA LEU A 77 25.02 -2.53 -8.79
C LEU A 77 23.93 -1.45 -8.87
N GLU A 78 22.88 -1.72 -9.64
CA GLU A 78 21.68 -0.89 -9.71
C GLU A 78 20.58 -1.46 -8.81
N ILE A 79 19.73 -0.57 -8.31
CA ILE A 79 18.54 -0.93 -7.53
C ILE A 79 17.36 -1.04 -8.49
N ASP A 80 16.69 -2.19 -8.49
CA ASP A 80 15.49 -2.44 -9.31
C ASP A 80 14.24 -1.81 -8.66
N ASP A 81 14.03 -2.06 -7.36
CA ASP A 81 12.94 -1.47 -6.59
C ASP A 81 13.27 -1.37 -5.09
N ILE A 82 12.65 -0.39 -4.40
CA ILE A 82 12.70 -0.14 -2.94
C ILE A 82 11.32 0.29 -2.43
#